data_AF-A0A1Q3PC52-F1
#
_entry.id   AF-A0A1Q3PC52-F1
#
_cell.length_a   1.000
_cell.length_b   1.000
_cell.length_c   1.000
_cell.angle_alpha   90.00
_cell.angle_beta   90.00
_cell.angle_gamma   90.00
#
_symmetry.space_group_name_H-M   'P 1'
#
loop_
_entity.id
_entity.type
_entity.pdbx_description
1 polymer ?
#
loop_
_entity_poly.entity_id
_entity_poly.type
_entity_poly.pdbx_seq_one_letter_code
_entity_poly.pdbx_strand_id
1 'polypeptide(L)'
;MYNLLDFLSWGLVIYITMNLLTYFGILNKSNQIVLKIYISLMRLYEPVLFKIRKYLPQNLPIDLSPIVVFLGIELVQGIMTTYLYY
;
A
#
# COMPACT_ATOMS: atom_id res chain seq x y z
N MET A 1 -14.76 -8.16 14.07
CA MET A 1 -14.16 -9.31 13.36
C MET A 1 -13.15 -8.71 12.39
N TYR A 2 -11.87 -9.06 12.45
CA TYR A 2 -10.92 -8.57 11.45
C TYR A 2 -11.16 -9.32 10.14
N ASN A 3 -11.42 -8.57 9.08
CA ASN A 3 -11.72 -9.12 7.75
C ASN A 3 -10.46 -9.07 6.87
N LEU A 4 -10.50 -9.76 5.73
CA LEU A 4 -9.38 -9.80 4.79
C LEU A 4 -8.93 -8.39 4.34
N LEU A 5 -9.88 -7.46 4.19
CA LEU A 5 -9.61 -6.06 3.83
C LEU A 5 -8.76 -5.36 4.90
N ASP A 6 -9.01 -5.60 6.19
CA ASP A 6 -8.21 -5.01 7.27
C ASP A 6 -6.75 -5.45 7.17
N PHE A 7 -6.53 -6.74 6.90
CA PHE A 7 -5.17 -7.27 6.74
C PHE A 7 -4.45 -6.65 5.55
N LEU A 8 -5.14 -6.48 4.42
CA LEU A 8 -4.59 -5.83 3.23
C LEU A 8 -4.31 -4.34 3.48
N SER A 9 -5.20 -3.62 4.17
CA SER A 9 -5.02 -2.22 4.58
C SER A 9 -3.79 -2.05 5.48
N TRP A 10 -3.62 -2.90 6.50
CA TRP A 10 -2.45 -2.84 7.39
C TRP A 10 -1.14 -3.09 6.65
N GLY A 11 -1.09 -4.04 5.71
CA GLY A 11 0.11 -4.25 4.91
C GLY A 11 0.41 -3.07 3.96
N LEU A 12 -0.62 -2.37 3.46
CA LEU A 12 -0.42 -1.11 2.71
C LEU A 12 0.12 0.00 3.61
N VAL A 13 -0.35 0.13 4.85
CA VAL A 13 0.20 1.09 5.83
C VAL A 13 1.69 0.83 6.04
N ILE A 14 2.10 -0.43 6.20
CA ILE A 14 3.52 -0.79 6.32
C ILE A 14 4.28 -0.42 5.04
N TYR A 15 3.72 -0.68 3.86
CA TYR A 15 4.38 -0.36 2.59
C TYR A 15 4.52 1.16 2.34
N ILE A 16 3.49 1.94 2.67
CA ILE A 16 3.52 3.42 2.64
C ILE A 16 4.60 3.93 3.58
N THR A 17 4.63 3.42 4.80
CA THR A 17 5.64 3.79 5.80
C THR A 17 7.05 3.45 5.31
N MET A 18 7.27 2.26 4.75
CA MET A 18 8.56 1.86 4.16
C MET A 18 9.00 2.77 3.01
N ASN A 19 8.07 3.19 2.15
CA ASN A 19 8.34 4.14 1.07
C ASN A 19 8.76 5.50 1.61
N LEU A 20 8.03 6.06 2.57
CA LEU A 20 8.36 7.34 3.20
C LEU A 20 9.70 7.28 3.94
N LEU A 21 9.92 6.23 4.74
CA LEU A 21 11.17 6.06 5.48
C LEU A 21 12.37 5.92 4.55
N THR A 22 12.23 5.23 3.43
CA THR A 22 13.30 5.17 2.43
C THR A 22 13.49 6.53 1.75
N TYR A 23 12.39 7.21 1.38
CA TYR A 23 12.43 8.49 0.70
C TYR A 23 13.14 9.57 1.55
N PHE A 24 12.87 9.60 2.85
CA PHE A 24 13.54 10.49 3.80
C PHE A 24 14.95 10.02 4.21
N GLY A 25 15.46 8.92 3.62
CA GLY A 25 16.79 8.38 3.93
C GLY A 25 16.91 7.75 5.33
N ILE A 26 15.80 7.54 6.03
CA ILE A 26 15.76 6.92 7.38
C ILE A 26 16.07 5.42 7.28
N LEU A 27 15.53 4.75 6.25
CA LEU A 27 15.83 3.35 5.94
C LEU A 27 16.72 3.23 4.71
N ASN A 28 17.73 2.38 4.82
CA ASN A 28 18.62 2.06 3.70
C ASN A 28 18.17 0.76 3.00
N LYS A 29 17.75 0.87 1.73
CA LYS A 29 17.36 -0.29 0.88
C LYS A 29 18.52 -1.25 0.58
N SER A 30 19.77 -0.88 0.84
CA SER A 30 20.92 -1.81 0.76
C SER A 30 20.95 -2.80 1.93
N ASN A 31 20.25 -2.52 3.03
CA ASN A 31 20.11 -3.48 4.11
C ASN A 31 19.22 -4.65 3.64
N GLN A 32 19.73 -5.87 3.75
CA GLN A 32 19.05 -7.07 3.26
C GLN A 32 17.68 -7.29 3.90
N ILE A 33 17.49 -6.90 5.16
CA ILE A 33 16.22 -7.04 5.86
C ILE A 33 15.20 -6.05 5.28
N VAL A 34 15.58 -4.78 5.18
CA VAL A 34 14.73 -3.71 4.59
C VAL A 34 14.36 -4.07 3.16
N LEU A 35 15.33 -4.52 2.36
CA LEU A 35 15.11 -4.93 0.98
C LEU A 35 14.14 -6.11 0.87
N LYS A 36 14.31 -7.14 1.70
CA LYS A 36 13.42 -8.31 1.71
C LYS A 36 11.99 -7.92 2.07
N ILE A 37 11.79 -7.11 3.12
CA ILE A 37 10.46 -6.63 3.51
C ILE A 37 9.84 -5.82 2.37
N TYR A 38 10.60 -4.89 1.80
CA TYR A 38 10.15 -4.06 0.69
C TYR A 38 9.71 -4.90 -0.53
N ILE A 39 10.54 -5.87 -0.95
CA ILE A 39 10.23 -6.74 -2.09
C ILE A 39 9.02 -7.63 -1.80
N SER A 40 8.89 -8.17 -0.58
CA SER A 40 7.74 -9.00 -0.20
C SER A 40 6.43 -8.21 -0.27
N LEU A 41 6.41 -7.00 0.29
CA LEU A 41 5.24 -6.12 0.21
C LEU A 41 4.94 -5.72 -1.23
N MET A 42 5.96 -5.27 -1.98
CA MET A 42 5.81 -4.91 -3.39
C MET A 42 5.19 -6.07 -4.17
N ARG A 43 5.74 -7.29 -4.08
CA ARG A 43 5.21 -8.46 -4.80
C ARG A 43 3.79 -8.82 -4.41
N LEU A 44 3.42 -8.65 -3.14
CA LEU A 44 2.06 -8.89 -2.66
C LEU A 44 1.06 -7.95 -3.33
N TYR A 45 1.41 -6.67 -3.47
CA TYR A 45 0.49 -5.64 -3.95
C TYR A 45 0.65 -5.28 -5.43
N GLU A 46 1.74 -5.69 -6.09
CA GLU A 46 2.09 -5.27 -7.46
C GLU A 46 0.96 -5.48 -8.48
N PRO A 47 0.20 -6.59 -8.49
CA PRO A 47 -0.90 -6.78 -9.43
C PRO A 47 -1.97 -5.67 -9.37
N VAL A 48 -2.16 -5.08 -8.19
CA VAL A 48 -3.11 -3.98 -7.95
C VAL A 48 -2.42 -2.64 -8.15
N LEU A 49 -1.25 -2.44 -7.53
CA LEU A 49 -0.48 -1.20 -7.63
C LEU A 49 -0.14 -0.86 -9.07
N PHE A 50 0.27 -1.84 -9.88
CA PHE A 50 0.58 -1.64 -11.29
C PHE A 50 -0.62 -1.08 -12.08
N LYS A 51 -1.84 -1.54 -11.79
CA LYS A 51 -3.04 -1.02 -12.44
C LYS A 51 -3.29 0.43 -12.05
N ILE A 52 -3.12 0.77 -10.78
CA ILE A 52 -3.29 2.14 -10.27
C ILE A 52 -2.21 3.08 -10.80
N ARG A 53 -0.96 2.62 -10.85
CA ARG A 53 0.20 3.41 -11.30
C ARG A 53 0.05 3.90 -12.75
N LYS A 54 -0.70 3.19 -13.59
CA LYS A 54 -1.03 3.63 -14.97
C LYS A 54 -1.88 4.90 -15.04
N TYR A 55 -2.61 5.20 -13.97
CA TYR A 55 -3.46 6.39 -13.87
C TYR A 55 -2.79 7.53 -13.10
N LEU A 56 -1.59 7.30 -12.55
CA LEU A 56 -0.82 8.30 -11.82
C LEU A 56 0.20 9.00 -12.74
N PRO A 57 0.56 10.27 -12.46
CA PRO A 57 1.65 10.94 -13.14
C PRO A 57 2.97 10.16 -12.99
N GLN A 58 3.66 9.90 -14.11
CA GLN A 58 4.89 9.09 -14.10
C GLN A 58 6.09 9.78 -13.41
N ASN A 59 6.02 11.10 -13.24
CA ASN A 59 7.12 11.91 -12.70
C ASN A 59 7.02 12.15 -11.18
N LEU A 60 6.25 11.31 -10.47
CA LEU A 60 6.11 11.43 -9.03
C LEU A 60 7.43 11.03 -8.33
N PRO A 61 7.90 11.82 -7.35
CA PRO A 61 9.14 11.52 -6.61
C PRO A 61 9.00 10.30 -5.69
N ILE A 62 7.76 9.91 -5.37
CA ILE A 62 7.41 8.74 -4.55
C ILE A 62 6.28 7.97 -5.20
N ASP A 63 6.24 6.66 -4.97
CA ASP A 63 5.12 5.84 -5.45
C ASP A 63 3.87 6.11 -4.60
N LEU A 64 2.93 6.88 -5.15
CA LEU A 64 1.63 7.18 -4.52
C LEU A 64 0.60 6.07 -4.73
N SER A 65 0.86 5.07 -5.58
CA SER A 65 -0.10 4.00 -5.86
C SER A 65 -0.59 3.26 -4.61
N PRO A 66 0.23 3.01 -3.56
CA PRO A 66 -0.24 2.33 -2.35
C PRO A 66 -1.23 3.15 -1.54
N ILE A 67 -1.06 4.47 -1.51
CA ILE A 67 -1.98 5.39 -0.83
C ILE A 67 -3.32 5.36 -1.54
N VAL A 68 -3.32 5.40 -2.88
CA VAL A 68 -4.56 5.34 -3.66
C VAL A 68 -5.28 3.99 -3.47
N VAL A 69 -4.55 2.87 -3.46
CA VAL A 69 -5.15 1.56 -3.17
C VAL A 69 -5.72 1.52 -1.75
N PHE A 70 -4.99 2.05 -0.76
CA PHE A 70 -5.45 2.10 0.63
C PHE A 70 -6.77 2.85 0.74
N LEU A 71 -6.86 4.06 0.18
CA LEU A 71 -8.10 4.83 0.16
C LEU A 71 -9.25 4.10 -0.56
N GLY A 72 -8.95 3.38 -1.64
CA GLY A 72 -9.93 2.55 -2.32
C GLY A 72 -10.46 1.40 -1.46
N ILE A 73 -9.59 0.74 -0.69
CA ILE A 73 -9.99 -0.31 0.26
C ILE A 73 -10.87 0.27 1.36
N GLU A 74 -10.47 1.37 1.99
CA GLU A 74 -11.23 2.02 3.07
C GLU A 74 -12.62 2.47 2.57
N LEU A 75 -12.70 2.98 1.34
CA LEU A 75 -13.97 3.37 0.73
C LEU A 75 -14.87 2.15 0.50
N VAL A 76 -14.34 1.06 -0.08
CA VAL A 76 -15.10 -0.18 -0.27
C VAL A 76 -15.55 -0.76 1.06
N GLN A 77 -14.69 -0.73 2.08
CA GLN A 77 -15.00 -1.21 3.41
C GLN A 77 -16.10 -0.38 4.07
N GLY A 78 -16.04 0.95 4.01
CA GLY A 78 -17.07 1.84 4.54
C GLY A 78 -18.43 1.64 3.86
N ILE A 79 -18.43 1.41 2.54
CA ILE A 79 -19.64 1.05 1.79
C ILE A 79 -20.16 -0.31 2.28
N MET A 80 -19.32 -1.34 2.29
CA MET A 80 -19.69 -2.70 2.71
C MET A 80 -20.27 -2.72 4.12
N THR A 81 -19.64 -2.04 5.08
CA THR A 81 -20.14 -2.00 6.45
C THR A 81 -21.48 -1.29 6.53
N THR A 82 -21.68 -0.22 5.77
CA THR A 82 -22.96 0.51 5.72
C THR A 82 -24.09 -0.35 5.13
N TYR A 83 -23.84 -1.12 4.06
CA TYR A 83 -24.89 -1.90 3.39
C TYR A 83 -25.07 -3.33 3.95
N LEU A 84 -24.07 -3.93 4.58
CA LEU A 84 -24.16 -5.31 5.11
C LEU A 84 -24.61 -5.39 6.58
N TYR A 85 -24.49 -4.30 7.34
CA TYR A 85 -24.93 -4.24 8.74
C TYR A 85 -26.29 -3.54 8.96
N TYR A 86 -26.86 -2.97 7.90
CA TYR A 86 -28.28 -2.61 7.82
C TYR A 86 -29.03 -3.71 7.07
#